data_AF-M5RC60-F1
#
_entry.id   AF-M5RC60-F1
#
_cell.length_a   1.000
_cell.length_b   1.000
_cell.length_c   1.000
_cell.angle_alpha   90.00
_cell.angle_beta   90.00
_cell.angle_gamma   90.00
#
_symmetry.space_group_name_H-M   'P 1'
#
loop_
_entity.id
_entity.type
_entity.pdbx_description
1 polymer ?
#
loop_
_entity_poly.entity_id
_entity_poly.type
_entity_poly.pdbx_seq_one_letter_code
_entity_poly.pdbx_strand_id
1 'polypeptide(L)'
;MNDHDPTLSRSEFSPLNRRGFLSSTASALGSVTLLDLLSGGTLAAASPEIDPARPFAPRAPHYPAKAKRVLVIFCAGAVSQLETWDYKPELIKQDGK
;
A
#
# COMPACT_ATOMS: atom_id res chain seq x y z
N MET A 1 -47.76 41.53 37.98
CA MET A 1 -48.02 40.19 37.43
C MET A 1 -47.37 40.14 36.06
N ASN A 2 -46.18 39.55 36.00
CA ASN A 2 -45.50 38.92 34.86
C ASN A 2 -44.01 39.27 34.86
N ASP A 3 -43.29 38.54 35.70
CA ASP A 3 -41.84 38.42 35.70
C ASP A 3 -41.42 37.64 34.45
N HIS A 4 -40.70 38.30 33.53
CA HIS A 4 -39.94 37.64 32.49
C HIS A 4 -38.55 37.35 33.03
N ASP A 5 -38.42 36.22 33.74
CA ASP A 5 -37.13 35.68 34.13
C ASP A 5 -36.77 34.57 33.12
N PRO A 6 -35.82 34.80 32.17
CA PRO A 6 -35.32 33.71 31.37
C PRO A 6 -34.48 32.86 32.31
N THR A 7 -35.05 31.75 32.77
CA THR A 7 -34.29 30.67 33.39
C THR A 7 -33.25 30.21 32.39
N LEU A 8 -32.07 30.81 32.46
CA LEU A 8 -30.90 30.40 31.69
C LEU A 8 -30.69 28.92 31.99
N SER A 9 -30.94 28.11 30.97
CA SER A 9 -30.73 26.69 31.01
C SER A 9 -29.32 26.43 31.51
N ARG A 10 -29.21 25.86 32.71
CA ARG A 10 -27.94 25.53 33.36
C ARG A 10 -27.24 24.34 32.68
N SER A 11 -27.50 24.14 31.38
CA SER A 11 -26.99 23.04 30.55
C SER A 11 -25.98 23.47 29.49
N GLU A 12 -25.68 24.77 29.35
CA GLU A 12 -24.93 25.23 28.17
C GLU A 12 -23.40 25.23 28.31
N PHE A 13 -22.84 25.01 29.50
CA PHE A 13 -21.40 24.84 29.64
C PHE A 13 -21.05 23.77 30.67
N SER A 14 -20.88 22.53 30.20
CA SER A 14 -20.17 21.51 30.99
C SER A 14 -18.95 20.99 30.24
N PRO A 15 -17.75 21.55 30.49
CA PRO A 15 -16.52 20.81 30.42
C PRO A 15 -16.13 20.33 31.84
N LEU A 16 -17.05 19.74 32.60
CA LEU A 16 -16.85 19.58 34.06
C LEU A 16 -16.08 18.31 34.50
N ASN A 17 -15.26 17.72 33.63
CA ASN A 17 -14.23 16.77 34.05
C ASN A 17 -13.01 16.86 33.13
N ARG A 18 -11.81 16.92 33.73
CA ARG A 18 -10.49 16.87 33.06
C ARG A 18 -10.45 15.81 31.96
N ARG A 19 -11.01 14.62 32.19
CA ARG A 19 -11.08 13.54 31.20
C ARG A 19 -11.89 13.90 29.96
N GLY A 20 -13.03 14.57 30.13
CA GLY A 20 -13.86 15.00 29.00
C GLY A 20 -13.20 16.09 28.16
N PHE A 21 -12.57 17.06 28.84
CA PHE A 21 -11.77 18.10 28.18
C PHE A 21 -10.59 17.53 27.40
N LEU A 22 -9.79 16.64 28.01
CA LEU A 22 -8.64 16.02 27.34
C LEU A 22 -9.08 15.12 26.19
N SER A 23 -10.15 14.34 26.36
CA SER A 23 -10.66 13.47 25.30
C SER A 23 -11.17 14.27 24.11
N SER A 24 -11.98 15.31 24.34
CA SER A 24 -12.52 16.15 23.26
C SER A 24 -11.41 16.93 22.53
N THR A 25 -10.45 17.48 23.26
CA THR A 25 -9.32 18.20 22.67
C THR A 25 -8.41 17.26 21.86
N ALA A 26 -8.13 16.06 22.38
CA ALA A 26 -7.32 15.07 21.66
C ALA A 26 -8.01 14.60 20.36
N SER A 27 -9.33 14.34 20.41
CA SER A 27 -10.11 14.00 19.23
C SER A 27 -10.12 15.15 18.21
N ALA A 28 -10.36 16.39 18.64
CA ALA A 28 -10.40 17.53 17.74
C ALA A 28 -9.05 17.76 17.04
N LEU A 29 -7.93 17.73 17.77
CA LEU A 29 -6.60 17.86 17.21
C LEU A 29 -6.27 16.68 16.28
N GLY A 30 -6.60 15.46 16.68
CA GLY A 30 -6.41 14.25 15.85
C GLY A 30 -7.24 14.27 14.56
N SER A 31 -8.45 14.84 14.59
CA SER A 31 -9.26 15.00 13.38
C SER A 31 -8.65 16.00 12.40
N VAL A 32 -8.07 17.11 12.89
CA VAL A 32 -7.38 18.09 12.04
C VAL A 32 -6.14 17.47 11.38
N THR A 33 -5.32 16.74 12.14
CA THR A 33 -4.13 16.09 11.58
C THR A 33 -4.49 14.97 10.62
N LEU A 34 -5.55 14.20 10.90
CA LEU A 34 -6.04 13.16 9.99
C LEU A 34 -6.55 13.76 8.67
N LEU A 35 -7.26 14.90 8.73
CA LEU A 35 -7.71 15.62 7.54
C LEU A 35 -6.52 16.13 6.72
N ASP A 36 -5.49 16.67 7.37
CA ASP A 36 -4.25 17.09 6.72
C ASP A 36 -3.57 15.92 5.99
N LEU A 37 -3.40 14.77 6.65
CA LEU A 37 -2.84 13.56 6.04
C LEU A 37 -3.68 13.03 4.87
N LEU A 38 -5.00 13.07 4.98
CA LEU A 38 -5.90 12.64 3.90
C LEU A 38 -5.88 13.62 2.72
N SER A 39 -5.78 14.93 3.00
CA SER A 39 -5.73 15.99 1.99
C SER A 39 -4.38 16.07 1.27
N GLY A 40 -3.29 15.79 1.98
CA GLY A 40 -1.92 15.85 1.47
C GLY A 40 -1.52 14.64 0.63
N GLY A 41 -2.43 13.69 0.39
CA GLY A 41 -2.19 12.50 -0.45
C GLY A 41 -1.12 11.55 0.07
N THR A 42 -0.61 11.73 1.30
CA THR A 42 0.48 10.92 1.87
C THR A 42 0.04 9.50 2.24
N LEU A 43 -1.27 9.29 2.41
CA LEU A 43 -1.88 7.98 2.64
C LEU A 43 -2.21 7.24 1.33
N ALA A 44 -2.33 7.96 0.22
CA ALA A 44 -2.51 7.36 -1.08
C ALA A 44 -1.13 7.01 -1.64
N ALA A 45 -0.87 5.74 -1.92
CA ALA A 45 0.26 5.38 -2.76
C ALA A 45 0.13 6.19 -4.05
N ALA A 46 1.17 6.94 -4.42
CA ALA A 46 1.18 7.68 -5.67
C ALA A 46 0.76 6.72 -6.79
N SER A 47 -0.32 7.06 -7.49
CA SER A 47 -0.75 6.27 -8.63
C SER A 47 0.42 6.24 -9.61
N PRO A 48 0.82 5.06 -10.11
CA PRO A 48 1.97 4.99 -10.97
C PRO A 48 1.71 5.87 -12.19
N GLU A 49 2.63 6.77 -12.48
CA GLU A 49 2.55 7.59 -13.69
C GLU A 49 2.73 6.66 -14.90
N ILE A 50 1.68 6.52 -15.72
CA ILE A 50 1.68 5.65 -16.91
C ILE A 50 1.76 6.55 -18.13
N ASP A 51 2.87 6.46 -18.86
CA ASP A 51 2.96 7.01 -20.21
C ASP A 51 2.06 6.18 -21.14
N PRO A 52 0.97 6.75 -21.69
CA PRO A 52 0.07 6.02 -22.58
C PRO A 52 0.76 5.59 -23.90
N ALA A 53 1.82 6.28 -24.32
CA ALA A 53 2.61 5.87 -25.48
C ALA A 53 3.50 4.66 -25.18
N ARG A 54 3.83 4.41 -23.89
CA ARG A 54 4.71 3.31 -23.44
C ARG A 54 4.22 2.67 -22.14
N PRO A 55 3.05 2.00 -22.14
CA PRO A 55 2.42 1.52 -20.92
C PRO A 55 3.24 0.48 -20.13
N PHE A 56 4.15 -0.23 -20.81
CA PHE A 56 5.01 -1.27 -20.25
C PHE A 56 6.45 -0.84 -20.02
N ALA A 57 6.76 0.46 -20.10
CA ALA A 57 8.10 0.95 -19.79
C ALA A 57 8.48 0.61 -18.33
N PRO A 58 9.76 0.25 -18.06
CA PRO A 58 10.24 0.04 -16.70
C PRO A 58 10.01 1.30 -15.85
N ARG A 59 9.50 1.10 -14.63
CA ARG A 59 9.23 2.19 -13.67
C ARG A 59 10.32 2.28 -12.62
N ALA A 60 10.47 3.45 -12.02
CA ALA A 60 11.34 3.63 -10.87
C ALA A 60 10.82 2.77 -9.69
N PRO A 61 11.63 1.85 -9.15
CA PRO A 61 11.24 1.08 -7.97
C PRO A 61 11.27 1.94 -6.70
N HIS A 62 10.52 1.55 -5.67
CA HIS A 62 10.58 2.20 -4.35
C HIS A 62 11.96 2.08 -3.68
N TYR A 63 12.74 1.06 -4.06
CA TYR A 63 14.07 0.78 -3.53
C TYR A 63 15.09 0.60 -4.64
N PRO A 64 16.37 0.93 -4.40
CA PRO A 64 17.42 0.72 -5.38
C PRO A 64 17.52 -0.77 -5.75
N ALA A 65 17.50 -1.04 -7.05
CA ALA A 65 17.65 -2.40 -7.55
C ALA A 65 19.05 -2.93 -7.23
N LYS A 66 19.12 -4.09 -6.57
CA LYS A 66 20.40 -4.76 -6.28
C LYS A 66 21.01 -5.41 -7.51
N ALA A 67 20.19 -5.82 -8.48
CA ALA A 67 20.61 -6.44 -9.73
C ALA A 67 20.28 -5.55 -10.93
N LYS A 68 21.19 -5.46 -11.89
CA LYS A 68 21.02 -4.65 -13.12
C LYS A 68 20.33 -5.41 -14.25
N ARG A 69 20.46 -6.74 -14.28
CA ARG A 69 19.95 -7.62 -15.34
C ARG A 69 19.45 -8.92 -14.70
N VAL A 70 18.30 -9.41 -15.15
CA VAL A 70 17.70 -10.68 -14.71
C VAL A 70 17.47 -11.54 -15.95
N LEU A 71 17.96 -12.78 -15.95
CA LEU A 71 17.68 -13.77 -16.98
C LEU A 71 16.67 -14.77 -16.41
N VAL A 72 15.48 -14.83 -16.99
CA VAL A 72 14.46 -15.83 -16.65
C VAL A 72 14.53 -16.94 -17.66
N ILE A 73 14.98 -18.12 -17.24
CA ILE A 73 14.99 -19.33 -18.06
C ILE A 73 13.71 -20.10 -17.73
N PHE A 74 12.72 -20.01 -18.61
CA PHE A 74 11.48 -20.77 -18.48
C PHE A 74 11.58 -22.08 -19.26
N CYS A 75 11.76 -23.19 -18.55
CA CYS A 75 11.78 -24.52 -19.13
C CYS A 75 10.35 -25.10 -19.15
N ALA A 76 9.62 -24.84 -20.24
CA ALA A 76 8.29 -25.41 -20.44
C ALA A 76 8.38 -26.95 -20.43
N GLY A 77 7.67 -27.62 -19.52
CA GLY A 77 7.75 -29.08 -19.35
C GLY A 77 8.73 -29.57 -18.27
N ALA A 78 9.30 -28.65 -17.48
CA ALA A 78 10.30 -28.90 -16.44
C ALA A 78 11.68 -29.31 -16.97
N VAL A 79 12.71 -29.03 -16.16
CA VAL A 79 14.05 -29.60 -16.34
C VAL A 79 14.01 -30.97 -15.66
N SER A 80 13.78 -32.01 -16.44
CA SER A 80 13.83 -33.39 -15.93
C SER A 80 15.24 -33.67 -15.39
N GLN A 81 15.36 -33.99 -14.09
CA GLN A 81 16.63 -34.44 -13.51
C GLN A 81 17.18 -35.65 -14.29
N LEU A 82 16.28 -36.51 -14.78
CA LEU A 82 16.59 -37.71 -15.53
C LEU A 82 17.17 -37.41 -16.92
N GLU A 83 16.80 -36.29 -17.54
CA GLU A 83 17.29 -35.92 -18.88
C GLU A 83 18.48 -34.96 -18.86
N THR A 84 18.65 -34.18 -17.79
CA THR A 84 19.61 -33.07 -17.79
C THR A 84 21.05 -33.50 -17.50
N TRP A 85 21.22 -34.56 -16.71
CA TRP A 85 22.54 -35.00 -16.22
C TRP A 85 22.88 -36.45 -16.53
N ASP A 86 21.99 -37.17 -17.25
CA ASP A 86 22.21 -38.55 -17.62
C ASP A 86 22.63 -38.66 -19.09
N TYR A 87 23.87 -39.07 -19.31
CA TYR A 87 24.37 -39.31 -20.65
C TYR A 87 23.83 -40.64 -21.18
N LYS A 88 22.94 -40.58 -22.18
CA LYS A 88 22.26 -41.74 -22.77
C LYS A 88 22.83 -42.11 -24.15
N PRO A 89 23.94 -42.88 -24.23
CA PRO A 89 24.63 -43.17 -25.50
C PRO A 89 23.78 -44.00 -26.48
N GLU A 90 22.88 -44.84 -25.98
CA GLU A 90 21.99 -45.62 -26.85
C GLU A 90 20.95 -44.76 -27.56
N LEU A 91 20.48 -43.68 -26.94
CA LEU A 91 19.58 -42.71 -27.58
C LEU A 91 20.28 -42.01 -28.75
N ILE A 92 21.55 -41.64 -28.57
CA ILE A 92 22.37 -41.00 -29.61
C ILE A 92 22.55 -41.94 -30.82
N LYS A 93 22.74 -43.24 -30.59
CA LYS A 93 22.89 -44.24 -31.67
C LYS A 93 21.60 -44.49 -32.46
N GLN A 94 20.45 -44.13 -31.89
CA GLN A 94 19.14 -44.34 -32.48
C GLN A 94 18.52 -43.05 -33.05
N ASP A 95 19.20 -41.91 -32.89
CA ASP A 95 18.74 -40.63 -33.44
C ASP A 95 18.66 -40.69 -34.98
N GLY A 96 17.49 -40.37 -35.53
CA GLY A 96 17.20 -40.39 -36.97
C GLY A 96 16.96 -41.77 -37.61
N LYS A 97 16.82 -42.84 -36.81
CA LYS A 97 16.29 -44.14 -37.28
C LYS A 97 14.77 -44.24 -37.15
#